data_AF-A0A258KDG5-F1
#
_entry.id   AF-A0A258KDG5-F1
#
_cell.length_a   1.000
_cell.length_b   1.000
_cell.length_c   1.000
_cell.angle_alpha   90.00
_cell.angle_beta   90.00
_cell.angle_gamma   90.00
#
_symmetry.space_group_name_H-M   'P 1'
#
loop_
_entity.id
_entity.type
_entity.pdbx_description
1 polymer ?
#
loop_
_entity_poly.entity_id
_entity_poly.type
_entity_poly.pdbx_seq_one_letter_code
_entity_poly.pdbx_strand_id
1 'polypeptide(L)' 'NDPLWDDEKINAAMNAGTERTVTLNEGVPVFIVYFTAFVDRDGKINFRKDIYERDDRLAEMMMTK' A
#
# COMPACT_ATOMS: atom_id res chain seq x y z
N ASN A 1 -17.55 1.71 -8.18
CA ASN A 1 -18.18 2.94 -8.69
C ASN A 1 -19.36 3.28 -7.79
N ASP A 2 -19.22 4.29 -6.93
CA ASP A 2 -20.33 4.79 -6.11
C ASP A 2 -21.00 5.98 -6.83
N PRO A 3 -22.23 5.80 -7.37
CA PRO A 3 -22.91 6.87 -8.12
C PRO A 3 -23.32 8.06 -7.24
N LEU A 4 -23.22 7.96 -5.91
CA LEU A 4 -23.50 9.08 -5.00
C LEU A 4 -22.37 10.13 -4.97
N TRP A 5 -21.15 9.75 -5.36
CA TRP A 5 -19.98 10.61 -5.45
C TRP A 5 -19.65 10.96 -6.90
N ASP A 6 -20.32 11.99 -7.39
CA ASP A 6 -20.03 12.65 -8.66
C ASP A 6 -18.90 13.69 -8.50
N ASP A 7 -18.35 14.15 -9.64
CA ASP A 7 -17.24 15.09 -9.67
C ASP A 7 -17.57 16.42 -8.97
N GLU A 8 -18.81 16.89 -9.04
CA GLU A 8 -19.24 18.14 -8.38
C GLU A 8 -19.16 18.01 -6.86
N LYS A 9 -19.69 16.92 -6.29
CA LYS A 9 -19.61 16.66 -4.85
C LYS A 9 -18.18 16.43 -4.37
N ILE A 10 -17.35 15.75 -5.16
CA ILE A 10 -15.93 15.55 -4.84
C ILE A 10 -15.25 16.91 -4.74
N ASN A 11 -15.43 17.78 -5.74
CA ASN A 11 -14.84 19.11 -5.76
C ASN A 11 -15.36 19.99 -4.61
N ALA A 12 -16.66 19.94 -4.31
CA ALA A 12 -17.24 20.66 -3.19
C ALA A 12 -16.64 20.19 -1.85
N ALA A 13 -16.51 18.88 -1.63
CA ALA A 13 -15.94 18.32 -0.42
C ALA A 13 -14.45 18.66 -0.26
N MET A 14 -13.68 18.64 -1.35
CA MET A 14 -12.25 18.99 -1.36
C MET A 14 -12.01 20.44 -0.93
N ASN A 15 -12.91 21.36 -1.29
CA ASN A 15 -12.78 22.79 -1.01
C ASN A 15 -13.55 23.26 0.25
N ALA A 16 -14.19 22.34 0.99
CA ALA A 16 -15.04 22.69 2.12
C ALA A 16 -14.26 23.16 3.37
N GLY A 17 -12.95 22.89 3.44
CA GLY A 17 -12.11 23.24 4.60
C GLY A 17 -12.40 22.43 5.86
N THR A 18 -13.26 21.42 5.77
CA THR A 18 -13.64 20.51 6.86
C THR A 18 -13.48 19.05 6.41
N GLU A 19 -13.08 18.18 7.33
CA GLU A 19 -12.92 16.74 7.04
C GLU A 19 -14.27 16.05 6.78
N ARG A 20 -14.26 15.08 5.86
CA ARG A 20 -15.38 14.18 5.61
C ARG A 20 -14.88 12.75 5.42
N THR A 21 -15.35 11.84 6.26
CA THR A 21 -15.11 10.39 6.10
C THR A 21 -16.12 9.78 5.13
N VAL A 22 -15.64 8.93 4.22
CA VAL A 22 -16.46 8.17 3.27
C VAL A 22 -16.03 6.72 3.31
N THR A 23 -16.94 5.83 3.68
CA THR A 23 -16.68 4.39 3.68
C THR A 23 -16.90 3.83 2.29
N LEU A 24 -15.95 3.02 1.79
CA LEU A 24 -16.12 2.32 0.52
C LEU A 24 -17.20 1.23 0.65
N ASN A 25 -18.09 1.16 -0.33
CA ASN A 25 -19.15 0.13 -0.37
C ASN A 25 -18.56 -1.28 -0.51
N GLU A 26 -17.44 -1.40 -1.23
CA GLU A 26 -16.70 -2.65 -1.40
C GLU A 26 -15.34 -2.53 -0.69
N GLY A 27 -15.03 -3.52 0.15
CA GLY A 27 -13.76 -3.59 0.84
C GLY A 27 -12.63 -3.90 -0.14
N VAL A 28 -11.68 -2.98 -0.28
CA VAL A 28 -10.45 -3.21 -1.06
C VAL A 28 -9.42 -3.85 -0.12
N PRO A 29 -8.89 -5.05 -0.44
CA PRO A 29 -7.87 -5.67 0.39
C PRO A 29 -6.58 -4.84 0.33
N VAL A 30 -6.05 -4.48 1.50
CA VAL A 30 -4.82 -3.69 1.64
C VAL A 30 -3.76 -4.55 2.31
N PHE A 31 -2.60 -4.65 1.67
CA PHE A 31 -1.43 -5.36 2.20
C PHE A 31 -0.27 -4.38 2.35
N ILE A 32 0.25 -4.25 3.57
CA ILE A 32 1.48 -3.49 3.85
C ILE A 32 2.61 -4.49 3.92
N VAL A 33 3.37 -4.60 2.84
CA VAL A 33 4.47 -5.55 2.69
C VAL A 33 5.82 -4.86 2.84
N TYR A 34 6.80 -5.61 3.34
CA TYR A 34 8.18 -5.16 3.50
C TYR A 34 9.10 -6.13 2.75
N PHE A 35 9.53 -5.72 1.56
CA PHE A 35 10.46 -6.47 0.73
C PHE A 35 11.73 -5.66 0.49
N THR A 36 12.85 -6.23 0.87
CA THR A 36 14.20 -5.70 0.61
C THR A 36 14.73 -6.16 -0.75
N ALA A 37 14.13 -7.20 -1.34
CA ALA A 37 14.35 -7.65 -2.71
C ALA A 37 13.00 -7.95 -3.41
N PHE A 38 12.75 -7.38 -4.60
CA PHE A 38 11.54 -7.63 -5.38
C PHE A 38 11.76 -7.36 -6.88
N VAL A 39 10.86 -7.89 -7.72
CA VAL A 39 10.83 -7.64 -9.17
C VAL A 39 9.73 -6.62 -9.48
N ASP A 40 10.05 -5.58 -10.24
CA ASP A 40 9.06 -4.58 -10.65
C ASP A 40 8.25 -5.02 -11.89
N ARG A 41 7.37 -4.14 -12.38
CA ARG A 41 6.49 -4.43 -13.51
C ARG A 41 7.24 -4.62 -14.83
N ASP A 42 8.47 -4.10 -14.93
CA ASP A 42 9.32 -4.23 -16.12
C ASP A 42 10.23 -5.46 -16.04
N GLY A 43 10.08 -6.28 -15.00
CA GLY A 43 10.89 -7.49 -14.79
C GLY A 43 12.27 -7.20 -14.20
N LYS A 44 12.53 -5.97 -13.72
CA LYS A 44 13.83 -5.61 -13.18
C LYS A 44 13.89 -5.93 -11.68
N ILE A 45 15.00 -6.57 -11.29
CA ILE A 45 15.29 -6.83 -9.88
C ILE A 45 15.68 -5.55 -9.15
N ASN A 46 15.08 -5.34 -7.98
CA ASN A 46 15.27 -4.19 -7.12
C ASN A 46 15.69 -4.65 -5.72
N PHE A 47 16.68 -3.96 -5.16
CA PHE A 47 17.12 -4.12 -3.78
C PHE A 47 16.93 -2.82 -2.99
N ARG A 48 16.65 -2.93 -1.69
CA ARG A 48 16.52 -1.80 -0.75
C ARG A 48 17.27 -2.12 0.54
N LYS A 49 17.72 -1.08 1.24
CA LYS A 49 18.37 -1.24 2.55
C LYS A 49 17.38 -1.82 3.54
N ASP A 50 17.80 -2.86 4.25
CA ASP A 50 17.02 -3.43 5.33
C ASP A 50 17.13 -2.58 6.60
N ILE A 51 16.27 -1.57 6.73
CA ILE A 51 16.30 -0.64 7.88
C ILE A 51 15.67 -1.20 9.15
N TYR A 52 15.00 -2.35 9.06
CA TYR A 52 14.41 -3.03 10.20
C TYR A 52 15.16 -4.30 10.60
N GLU A 53 16.30 -4.58 9.96
CA GLU A 53 17.20 -5.70 10.30
C GLU A 53 16.47 -7.06 10.38
N ARG A 54 15.59 -7.32 9.40
CA ARG A 54 14.78 -8.53 9.29
C ARG A 54 15.40 -9.59 8.41
N ASP A 55 16.27 -9.22 7.48
CA ASP A 55 16.80 -10.11 6.44
C ASP A 55 17.67 -11.21 7.05
N ASP A 56 18.56 -10.87 8.00
CA ASP A 56 19.43 -11.85 8.65
C ASP A 56 18.62 -12.90 9.41
N ARG A 57 17.65 -12.45 10.22
CA ARG A 57 16.74 -13.36 10.93
C ARG A 57 15.94 -14.24 9.98
N LEU A 58 15.48 -13.69 8.86
CA LEU A 58 14.74 -14.45 7.85
C LEU A 58 15.64 -15.51 7.21
N ALA A 59 16.89 -15.15 6.89
CA ALA A 59 17.88 -16.07 6.35
C ALA A 59 18.16 -17.21 7.33
N GLU A 60 18.35 -16.93 8.62
CA GLU A 60 18.53 -17.97 9.65
C GLU A 60 17.36 -18.95 9.67
N MET A 61 16.11 -18.46 9.65
CA MET A 61 14.92 -19.30 9.65
C MET A 61 14.78 -20.17 8.39
N MET A 62 15.24 -19.67 7.23
CA MET A 62 15.12 -20.38 5.96
C MET A 62 16.31 -21.32 5.67
N MET A 63 17.51 -20.98 6.15
CA MET A 63 18.76 -21.63 5.76
C MET A 63 19.31 -22.58 6.83
N THR A 64 18.80 -22.52 8.06
CA THR A 64 19.22 -23.44 9.13
C THR A 64 18.28 -24.64 9.17
N LYS A 65 18.85 -25.85 9.16
CA LYS A 65 18.14 -27.14 9.19
C LYS A 65 17.87 -27.62 10.60
#